data_AF-A0A7S1S8D3-F1
#
_entry.id   AF-A0A7S1S8D3-F1
#
_cell.length_a   1.000
_cell.length_b   1.000
_cell.length_c   1.000
_cell.angle_alpha   90.00
_cell.angle_beta   90.00
_cell.angle_gamma   90.00
#
_symmetry.space_group_name_H-M   'P 1'
#
loop_
_entity.id
_entity.type
_entity.pdbx_description
1 polymer ?
#
loop_
_entity_poly.entity_id
_entity_poly.type
_entity_poly.pdbx_seq_one_letter_code
_entity_poly.pdbx_strand_id
1 'polypeptide(L)'
;GFPVSDRQLCELGWNDRMKAHEWVQTRAAADAGVEHQHTAPLAYFETMAQYRFVICPFGSGIQSNKFFEALLVLTVPIVRRIGPVSLYDDLISYGFPVLVVDDWANITAERVNDYWKSVAPALPRIRQRCLTVDGFWRIFTGANHSCL
;
A
#
# COMPACT_ATOMS: atom_id res chain seq x y z
N GLY A 1 18.02 -16.59 0.65
CA GLY A 1 17.64 -16.72 -0.78
C GLY A 1 16.12 -16.70 -0.84
N PHE A 2 15.54 -15.85 -1.69
CA PHE A 2 14.09 -15.87 -1.92
C PHE A 2 13.72 -17.19 -2.62
N PRO A 3 12.81 -18.01 -2.08
CA PRO A 3 12.55 -19.37 -2.57
C PRO A 3 11.61 -19.41 -3.79
N VAL A 4 11.48 -18.32 -4.54
CA VAL A 4 10.50 -18.16 -5.62
C VAL A 4 11.21 -17.63 -6.86
N SER A 5 11.05 -18.30 -8.01
CA SER A 5 11.61 -17.83 -9.28
C SER A 5 10.90 -16.58 -9.79
N ASP A 6 11.58 -15.78 -10.62
CA ASP A 6 11.00 -14.57 -11.24
C ASP A 6 9.70 -14.85 -11.99
N ARG A 7 9.60 -16.01 -12.66
CA ARG A 7 8.39 -16.44 -13.35
C ARG A 7 7.23 -16.65 -12.38
N GLN A 8 7.48 -17.32 -11.25
CA GLN A 8 6.47 -17.54 -10.22
C GLN A 8 6.03 -16.23 -9.56
N LEU A 9 6.95 -15.27 -9.36
CA LEU A 9 6.61 -13.94 -8.85
C LEU A 9 5.70 -13.17 -9.82
N CYS A 10 6.01 -13.21 -11.13
CA CYS A 10 5.16 -12.62 -12.17
C CYS A 10 3.76 -13.23 -12.19
N GLU A 11 3.64 -14.56 -12.11
CA GLU A 11 2.36 -15.26 -12.08
C GLU A 11 1.55 -14.91 -10.81
N LEU A 12 2.20 -14.82 -9.66
CA LEU A 12 1.57 -14.37 -8.40
C LEU A 12 1.05 -12.93 -8.50
N GLY A 13 1.84 -12.01 -9.05
CA GLY A 13 1.45 -10.61 -9.25
C GLY A 13 0.29 -10.46 -10.23
N TRP A 14 0.31 -11.19 -11.34
CA TRP A 14 -0.80 -11.20 -12.29
C TRP A 14 -2.10 -11.67 -11.62
N ASN A 15 -2.05 -12.82 -10.93
CA ASN A 15 -3.20 -13.39 -10.26
C ASN A 15 -3.74 -12.46 -9.17
N ASP A 16 -2.86 -11.80 -8.41
CA ASP A 16 -3.28 -10.85 -7.39
C ASP A 16 -4.02 -9.64 -7.99
N ARG A 17 -3.48 -9.08 -9.07
CA ARG A 17 -4.09 -7.97 -9.79
C ARG A 17 -5.46 -8.33 -10.35
N MET A 18 -5.61 -9.53 -10.91
CA MET A 18 -6.90 -10.01 -11.42
C MET A 18 -7.93 -10.17 -10.29
N LYS A 19 -7.54 -10.77 -9.17
CA LYS A 19 -8.42 -10.90 -7.99
C LYS A 19 -8.84 -9.54 -7.42
N ALA A 20 -7.90 -8.59 -7.32
CA ALA A 20 -8.22 -7.23 -6.91
C ALA A 20 -9.22 -6.59 -7.89
N HIS A 21 -8.98 -6.74 -9.19
CA HIS A 21 -9.85 -6.21 -10.24
C HIS A 21 -11.26 -6.81 -10.19
N GLU A 22 -11.39 -8.12 -10.00
CA GLU A 22 -12.67 -8.80 -9.83
C GLU A 22 -13.39 -8.32 -8.56
N TRP A 23 -12.67 -8.22 -7.45
CA TRP A 23 -13.24 -7.82 -6.17
C TRP A 23 -13.79 -6.39 -6.19
N VAL A 24 -13.08 -5.42 -6.81
CA VAL A 24 -13.56 -4.03 -6.87
C VAL A 24 -14.85 -3.84 -7.67
N GLN A 25 -15.28 -4.84 -8.45
CA GLN A 25 -16.57 -4.84 -9.15
C GLN A 25 -17.72 -5.38 -8.29
N THR A 26 -17.45 -5.84 -7.07
CA THR A 26 -18.47 -6.45 -6.21
C THR A 26 -19.24 -5.43 -5.38
N ARG A 27 -20.42 -5.82 -4.91
CA ARG A 27 -21.20 -5.02 -3.95
C ARG A 27 -20.45 -4.78 -2.64
N ALA A 28 -19.68 -5.76 -2.18
CA ALA A 28 -18.88 -5.65 -0.95
C ALA A 28 -17.83 -4.53 -1.05
N ALA A 29 -17.18 -4.38 -2.21
CA ALA A 29 -16.25 -3.28 -2.44
C ALA A 29 -16.95 -1.91 -2.44
N ALA A 30 -18.13 -1.82 -3.08
CA ALA A 30 -18.94 -0.60 -3.05
C ALA A 30 -19.39 -0.24 -1.62
N ASP A 31 -19.84 -1.21 -0.83
CA ASP A 31 -20.24 -1.01 0.57
C ASP A 31 -19.03 -0.64 1.47
N ALA A 32 -17.82 -1.02 1.08
CA ALA A 32 -16.57 -0.58 1.71
C ALA A 32 -16.13 0.85 1.29
N GLY A 33 -16.83 1.48 0.33
CA GLY A 33 -16.53 2.81 -0.18
C GLY A 33 -15.42 2.84 -1.23
N VAL A 34 -15.21 1.74 -1.96
CA VAL A 34 -14.19 1.68 -3.01
C VAL A 34 -14.70 2.31 -4.31
N GLU A 35 -13.88 3.18 -4.89
CA GLU A 35 -14.08 3.72 -6.23
C GLU A 35 -13.02 3.16 -7.19
N HIS A 36 -13.45 2.67 -8.35
CA HIS A 36 -12.56 2.16 -9.40
C HIS A 36 -12.78 2.94 -10.69
N GLN A 37 -11.78 3.74 -11.07
CA GLN A 37 -11.84 4.60 -12.23
C GLN A 37 -10.52 4.64 -13.00
N HIS A 38 -10.60 5.00 -14.29
CA HIS A 38 -9.44 5.36 -15.07
C HIS A 38 -9.13 6.84 -14.86
N THR A 39 -7.87 7.17 -14.59
CA THR A 39 -7.42 8.55 -14.35
C THR A 39 -6.39 8.95 -15.39
N ALA A 40 -6.46 10.17 -15.92
CA ALA A 40 -5.44 10.68 -16.83
C ALA A 40 -4.08 10.79 -16.11
N PRO A 41 -2.95 10.53 -16.78
CA PRO A 41 -1.62 10.53 -16.14
C PRO A 41 -1.30 11.80 -15.35
N LEU A 42 -1.67 12.98 -15.88
CA LEU A 42 -1.43 14.27 -15.22
C LEU A 42 -2.27 14.46 -13.95
N ALA A 43 -3.43 13.81 -13.86
CA ALA A 43 -4.33 13.90 -12.72
C ALA A 43 -4.07 12.80 -11.68
N TYR A 44 -3.13 11.88 -11.91
CA TYR A 44 -2.93 10.68 -11.10
C TYR A 44 -2.67 10.99 -9.61
N PHE A 45 -1.71 11.86 -9.32
CA PHE A 45 -1.38 12.24 -7.94
C PHE A 45 -2.46 13.10 -7.29
N GLU A 46 -3.03 14.05 -8.03
CA GLU A 46 -4.11 14.91 -7.52
C GLU A 46 -5.36 14.10 -7.17
N THR A 47 -5.72 13.14 -8.02
CA THR A 47 -6.84 12.22 -7.78
C THR A 47 -6.54 11.35 -6.57
N MET A 48 -5.36 10.72 -6.51
CA MET A 48 -4.98 9.85 -5.40
C MET A 48 -5.03 10.59 -4.05
N ALA A 49 -4.54 11.83 -4.01
CA ALA A 49 -4.51 12.66 -2.80
C ALA A 49 -5.90 12.98 -2.21
N GLN A 50 -6.98 12.81 -2.97
CA GLN A 50 -8.36 12.99 -2.49
C GLN A 50 -8.84 11.80 -1.66
N TYR A 51 -8.15 10.65 -1.74
CA TYR A 51 -8.53 9.42 -1.06
C TYR A 51 -7.64 9.16 0.16
N ARG A 52 -8.26 8.58 1.19
CA ARG A 52 -7.56 8.08 2.39
C ARG A 52 -6.70 6.85 2.08
N PHE A 53 -7.15 6.04 1.14
CA PHE A 53 -6.55 4.74 0.81
C PHE A 53 -6.44 4.54 -0.69
N VAL A 54 -5.46 3.74 -1.11
CA VAL A 54 -5.36 3.23 -2.48
C VAL A 54 -5.02 1.74 -2.46
N ILE A 55 -5.70 0.96 -3.30
CA ILE A 55 -5.45 -0.48 -3.42
C ILE A 55 -4.18 -0.68 -4.26
N CYS A 56 -3.18 -1.33 -3.67
CA CYS A 56 -1.88 -1.62 -4.28
C CYS A 56 -1.72 -3.15 -4.40
N PRO A 57 -2.33 -3.78 -5.41
CA PRO A 57 -2.09 -5.20 -5.66
C PRO A 57 -0.63 -5.40 -6.06
N PHE A 58 -0.10 -6.55 -5.70
CA PHE A 58 1.24 -6.97 -6.04
C PHE A 58 1.42 -7.08 -7.55
N GLY A 59 2.60 -6.70 -8.01
CA GLY A 59 2.97 -6.72 -9.42
C GLY A 59 4.06 -7.74 -9.71
N SER A 60 4.71 -7.60 -10.87
CA SER A 60 5.88 -8.39 -11.24
C SER A 60 7.17 -8.00 -10.49
N GLY A 61 7.15 -6.86 -9.78
CA GLY A 61 8.22 -6.42 -8.90
C GLY A 61 7.88 -6.65 -7.43
N ILE A 62 8.91 -6.78 -6.59
CA ILE A 62 8.76 -6.97 -5.15
C ILE A 62 7.92 -5.82 -4.56
N GLN A 63 8.30 -4.55 -4.77
CA GLN A 63 7.50 -3.40 -4.34
C GLN A 63 6.96 -2.63 -5.54
N SER A 64 5.66 -2.33 -5.53
CA SER A 64 5.08 -1.41 -6.52
C SER A 64 5.47 0.03 -6.18
N ASN A 65 5.89 0.79 -7.19
CA ASN A 65 6.03 2.25 -7.12
C ASN A 65 4.81 2.95 -6.51
N LYS A 66 3.60 2.42 -6.78
CA LYS A 66 2.32 2.93 -6.23
C LYS A 66 2.32 3.02 -4.71
N PHE A 67 3.05 2.14 -4.03
CA PHE A 67 3.17 2.15 -2.58
C PHE A 67 3.74 3.47 -2.08
N PHE A 68 4.91 3.86 -2.57
CA PHE A 68 5.56 5.11 -2.15
C PHE A 68 4.88 6.34 -2.77
N GLU A 69 4.35 6.24 -3.99
CA GLU A 69 3.54 7.31 -4.60
C GLU A 69 2.35 7.70 -3.71
N ALA A 70 1.63 6.73 -3.15
CA ALA A 70 0.53 6.96 -2.22
C ALA A 70 0.97 7.69 -0.96
N LEU A 71 2.05 7.20 -0.35
CA LEU A 71 2.61 7.79 0.86
C LEU A 71 3.06 9.23 0.66
N LEU A 72 3.62 9.54 -0.51
CA LEU A 72 4.03 10.90 -0.88
C LEU A 72 2.86 11.88 -0.97
N VAL A 73 1.63 11.42 -1.19
CA VAL A 73 0.41 12.25 -1.17
C VAL A 73 -0.44 12.05 0.08
N LEU A 74 0.11 11.39 1.11
CA LEU A 74 -0.58 11.07 2.38
C LEU A 74 -1.80 10.15 2.22
N THR A 75 -1.83 9.37 1.14
CA THR A 75 -2.78 8.27 0.93
C THR A 75 -2.14 6.97 1.42
N VAL A 76 -2.88 6.17 2.18
CA VAL A 76 -2.37 4.92 2.76
C VAL A 76 -2.52 3.77 1.76
N PRO A 77 -1.44 3.07 1.39
CA PRO A 77 -1.55 1.89 0.55
C PRO A 77 -2.24 0.74 1.29
N ILE A 78 -3.17 0.06 0.61
CA ILE A 78 -3.73 -1.23 1.02
C ILE A 78 -3.08 -2.32 0.17
N VAL A 79 -2.42 -3.27 0.81
CA VAL A 79 -1.70 -4.37 0.13
C VAL A 79 -2.22 -5.71 0.63
N ARG A 80 -2.14 -6.73 -0.22
CA ARG A 80 -2.45 -8.09 0.21
C ARG A 80 -1.19 -8.84 0.63
N ARG A 81 -1.27 -9.64 1.69
CA ARG A 81 -0.22 -10.57 2.10
C ARG A 81 -0.08 -11.67 1.04
N ILE A 82 1.12 -11.90 0.54
CA ILE A 82 1.39 -12.90 -0.50
C ILE A 82 2.31 -13.98 0.03
N GLY A 83 1.72 -15.12 0.37
CA GLY A 83 2.44 -16.29 0.85
C GLY A 83 3.32 -15.98 2.07
N PRO A 84 4.51 -16.60 2.19
CA PRO A 84 5.45 -16.34 3.29
C PRO A 84 6.23 -15.03 3.12
N VAL A 85 5.93 -14.23 2.09
CA VAL A 85 6.70 -13.03 1.78
C VAL A 85 6.26 -11.90 2.72
N SER A 86 7.07 -11.69 3.75
CA SER A 86 6.94 -10.68 4.80
C SER A 86 7.32 -9.25 4.32
N LEU A 87 7.09 -8.94 3.04
CA LEU A 87 7.67 -7.77 2.38
C LEU A 87 7.36 -6.44 3.08
N TYR A 88 6.14 -6.33 3.62
CA TYR A 88 5.67 -5.10 4.24
C TYR A 88 5.88 -5.10 5.75
N ASP A 89 6.22 -6.23 6.37
CA ASP A 89 6.35 -6.31 7.82
C ASP A 89 7.59 -5.51 8.29
N ASP A 90 8.68 -5.52 7.52
CA ASP A 90 9.83 -4.64 7.77
C ASP A 90 9.44 -3.16 7.69
N LEU A 91 8.74 -2.76 6.63
CA LEU A 91 8.26 -1.38 6.48
C LEU A 91 7.34 -0.96 7.63
N ILE A 92 6.45 -1.85 8.07
CA ILE A 92 5.58 -1.64 9.24
C ILE A 92 6.44 -1.47 10.49
N SER A 93 7.48 -2.28 10.69
CA SER A 93 8.40 -2.16 11.82
C SER A 93 9.14 -0.81 11.85
N TYR A 94 9.45 -0.26 10.67
CA TYR A 94 9.98 1.09 10.52
C TYR A 94 8.91 2.18 10.67
N GLY A 95 7.65 1.84 10.88
CA GLY A 95 6.56 2.80 11.10
C GLY A 95 5.95 3.36 9.82
N PHE A 96 6.15 2.71 8.66
CA PHE A 96 5.44 3.09 7.44
C PHE A 96 3.96 2.74 7.53
N PRO A 97 3.06 3.63 7.09
CA PRO A 97 1.63 3.40 7.18
C PRO A 97 1.18 2.54 6.01
N VAL A 98 0.74 1.31 6.29
CA VAL A 98 0.21 0.37 5.28
C VAL A 98 -0.86 -0.50 5.90
N LEU A 99 -2.00 -0.62 5.22
CA LEU A 99 -3.03 -1.57 5.62
C LEU A 99 -2.79 -2.90 4.90
N VAL A 100 -2.31 -3.91 5.63
CA VAL A 100 -2.15 -5.26 5.09
C VAL A 100 -3.43 -6.06 5.31
N VAL A 101 -3.91 -6.70 4.24
CA VAL A 101 -5.05 -7.63 4.26
C VAL A 101 -4.61 -9.01 3.80
N ASP A 102 -5.24 -10.08 4.27
CA ASP A 102 -4.93 -11.44 3.79
C ASP A 102 -5.73 -11.77 2.52
N ASP A 103 -6.94 -11.22 2.42
CA ASP A 103 -7.80 -11.28 1.24
C ASP A 103 -8.41 -9.89 0.93
N TRP A 104 -8.65 -9.60 -0.35
CA TRP A 104 -9.28 -8.35 -0.78
C TRP A 104 -10.68 -8.16 -0.20
N ALA A 105 -11.42 -9.25 0.03
CA ALA A 105 -12.71 -9.24 0.72
C ALA A 105 -12.64 -8.79 2.18
N ASN A 106 -11.45 -8.72 2.79
CA ASN A 106 -11.30 -8.19 4.14
C ASN A 106 -11.18 -6.66 4.19
N ILE A 107 -11.25 -5.97 3.05
CA ILE A 107 -11.40 -4.52 3.01
C ILE A 107 -12.88 -4.20 3.28
N THR A 108 -13.17 -3.78 4.52
CA THR A 108 -14.51 -3.37 4.95
C THR A 108 -14.49 -1.93 5.44
N ALA A 109 -15.62 -1.24 5.36
CA ALA A 109 -15.75 0.14 5.85
C ALA A 109 -15.30 0.30 7.32
N GLU A 110 -15.64 -0.66 8.18
CA GLU A 110 -15.20 -0.68 9.57
C GLU A 110 -13.68 -0.73 9.68
N ARG A 111 -13.06 -1.74 9.04
CA ARG A 111 -11.61 -1.97 9.13
C ARG A 111 -10.80 -0.78 8.61
N VAL A 112 -11.19 -0.20 7.47
CA VAL A 112 -10.47 0.96 6.91
C VAL A 112 -10.66 2.21 7.76
N ASN A 113 -11.84 2.42 8.35
CA ASN A 113 -12.08 3.58 9.21
C ASN A 113 -11.30 3.47 10.53
N ASP A 114 -11.24 2.29 11.14
CA ASP A 114 -10.50 2.10 12.38
C ASP A 114 -8.99 2.20 12.17
N TYR A 115 -8.48 1.64 11.06
CA TYR A 115 -7.09 1.85 10.68
C TYR A 115 -6.79 3.32 10.38
N TRP A 116 -7.69 4.03 9.70
CA TRP A 116 -7.49 5.46 9.42
C TRP A 116 -7.35 6.29 10.70
N LYS A 117 -8.22 6.05 11.70
CA LYS A 117 -8.16 6.73 13.00
C LYS A 117 -6.81 6.55 13.69
N SER A 118 -6.21 5.36 13.60
CA SER A 118 -4.92 5.08 14.25
C SER A 118 -3.74 5.74 13.54
N VAL A 119 -3.77 5.83 12.21
CA VAL A 119 -2.61 6.23 11.41
C VAL A 119 -2.63 7.69 10.97
N ALA A 120 -3.80 8.27 10.71
CA ALA A 120 -3.94 9.60 10.12
C ALA A 120 -3.19 10.72 10.90
N PRO A 121 -3.20 10.75 12.25
CA PRO A 121 -2.49 11.78 13.01
C PRO A 121 -0.97 11.76 12.81
N ALA A 122 -0.40 10.62 12.41
CA ALA A 122 1.05 10.45 12.22
C ALA A 122 1.52 10.73 10.78
N LEU A 123 0.61 10.75 9.79
CA LEU A 123 0.98 10.84 8.36
C LEU A 123 1.86 12.06 8.01
N PRO A 124 1.58 13.29 8.46
CA PRO A 124 2.44 14.44 8.16
C PRO A 124 3.85 14.28 8.75
N ARG A 125 3.94 13.72 9.97
CA ARG A 125 5.22 13.48 10.66
C ARG A 125 6.04 12.42 9.92
N ILE A 126 5.41 11.32 9.52
CA ILE A 126 6.06 10.26 8.75
C ILE A 126 6.60 10.81 7.43
N ARG A 127 5.82 11.64 6.72
CA ARG A 127 6.27 12.27 5.48
C ARG A 127 7.53 13.11 5.69
N GLN A 128 7.54 13.97 6.71
CA GLN A 128 8.68 14.85 6.99
C GLN A 128 9.93 14.07 7.44
N ARG A 129 9.76 12.96 8.17
CA ARG A 129 10.87 12.18 8.72
C ARG A 129 11.46 11.14 7.78
N CYS A 130 10.62 10.50 6.95
CA CYS A 130 11.00 9.30 6.20
C CYS A 130 10.75 9.37 4.70
N LEU A 131 9.82 10.21 4.25
CA LEU A 131 9.51 10.38 2.82
C LEU A 131 10.22 11.61 2.24
N THR A 132 11.43 11.86 2.73
CA THR A 132 12.40 12.83 2.19
C THR A 132 13.65 12.06 1.78
N VAL A 133 14.48 12.65 0.91
CA VAL A 133 15.76 12.03 0.51
C VAL A 133 16.60 11.71 1.75
N ASP A 134 16.75 12.68 2.65
CA ASP A 134 17.51 12.51 3.89
C ASP A 134 16.89 11.45 4.82
N GLY A 135 15.57 11.48 4.97
CA GLY A 135 14.83 10.52 5.80
C GLY A 135 15.00 9.08 5.31
N PHE A 136 14.81 8.89 4.01
CA PHE A 136 15.00 7.60 3.36
C PHE A 136 16.46 7.12 3.50
N TRP A 137 17.43 8.02 3.33
CA TRP A 137 18.84 7.67 3.45
C TRP A 137 19.25 7.29 4.88
N ARG A 138 18.65 7.92 5.88
CA ARG A 138 18.84 7.57 7.29
C ARG A 138 18.29 6.17 7.62
N ILE A 139 17.19 5.75 7.01
CA ILE A 139 16.69 4.38 7.16
C ILE A 139 17.68 3.40 6.53
N PHE A 140 18.08 3.65 5.29
CA PHE A 140 18.98 2.76 4.55
C PHE A 140 20.35 2.57 5.22
N THR A 141 20.88 3.64 5.81
CA THR A 141 22.17 3.61 6.52
C THR A 141 22.07 3.13 7.97
N GLY A 142 20.86 2.83 8.47
CA GLY A 142 20.62 2.42 9.86
C GLY A 142 20.73 3.56 10.88
N ALA A 143 20.86 4.80 10.43
CA ALA A 143 20.90 5.98 11.31
C ALA A 143 19.54 6.30 11.94
N ASN A 144 18.44 5.84 11.34
CA ASN A 144 17.09 5.87 11.90
C ASN A 144 16.46 4.48 11.81
N HIS A 145 15.84 4.03 12.90
CA HIS A 145 15.13 2.75 12.98
C HIS A 145 13.61 2.90 13.06
N SER A 146 13.07 4.13 12.99
CA SER A 146 11.62 4.35 12.98
C SER A 146 11.23 5.70 12.38
N CYS A 147 10.06 5.72 11.75
CA CYS A 147 9.35 6.88 11.22
C CYS A 147 8.35 7.48 12.20
N LEU A 148 8.02 6.76 13.27
CA LEU A 148 7.05 7.18 14.28
C LEU A 148 7.64 8.09 15.35
#